data_AF-A0A8J2YU42-F1
#
_entry.id   AF-A0A8J2YU42-F1
#
_cell.length_a   1.000
_cell.length_b   1.000
_cell.length_c   1.000
_cell.angle_alpha   90.00
_cell.angle_beta   90.00
_cell.angle_gamma   90.00
#
_symmetry.space_group_name_H-M   'P 1'
#
loop_
_entity.id
_entity.type
_entity.pdbx_description
1 polymer ?
#
loop_
_entity_poly.entity_id
_entity_poly.type
_entity_poly.pdbx_seq_one_letter_code
_entity_poly.pdbx_strand_id
1 'polypeptide(L)'
;MGILNKLLPALIGFALAAATASMAADNPAARADHLLAKAKQATGGAAWDRLKSLSEHGAIAANGVEGTYETLTDLRHVLSVQRYVLGPLSGAEGWDGKTSWSADSTSQVRIEESQAAIAGRIQQAYRAAYAFFWPSRWPATRVYVGDRQADGVTYDAIKVTPKDADPFEIWIDRASHRIAREVQIVGEQPHTQILSDYRAAAGVLLPFVNRDTMGEAQFDMVATTARLEAVGTVKAQRFGAPPPPAEPDPFPPGRDQVTIPFTLANNHIYLKATIDGQAPQTFIFDTGAPALLDDAHAAAFGIHPEGALPAGGFGEKAAAMGFAKVPSLDVGGFTLHDQVFATLDNSVLARVEGVDFAGLLGYEIPKRAVTVIDYAKGEMTLIRPAVFRPPPGAVAVPFTFNEHVPMIEATVDGIAGQFELDTGARSALTIMRPFAETNHLVERYHASRWATAGFGVGGPAKELLARADALKIGSITLEHPVTLIAGGERGAGAASRVAGNIGGDLLRRFTLTLDYGHKLVYLQPNGGLRTADTFDRSGLWLMRAPDGTVDIADVTAGGPGEAAGLAIGDRIVAVDGINAADIPLSDLRDRLKAAPGTAVTLSTVHADQAPRDVVLRLADLI
;
A
#
# COMPACT_ATOMS: atom_id res chain seq x y z
N MET A 1 -26.37 7.02 -46.75
CA MET A 1 -27.81 7.32 -46.63
C MET A 1 -28.16 7.24 -45.15
N GLY A 2 -28.73 8.23 -44.46
CA GLY A 2 -28.97 9.64 -44.80
C GLY A 2 -30.01 10.29 -43.86
N ILE A 3 -29.82 11.58 -43.52
CA ILE A 3 -30.81 12.53 -42.92
C ILE A 3 -31.25 12.16 -41.47
N LEU A 4 -31.38 13.01 -40.43
CA LEU A 4 -31.50 14.47 -40.17
C LEU A 4 -30.48 14.91 -39.07
N ASN A 5 -30.17 16.19 -38.77
CA ASN A 5 -30.72 17.49 -39.20
C ASN A 5 -29.70 18.67 -39.24
N LYS A 6 -30.14 19.83 -39.76
CA LYS A 6 -29.37 21.05 -40.14
C LYS A 6 -30.10 22.37 -39.77
N LEU A 7 -29.53 23.61 -39.78
CA LEU A 7 -28.15 24.16 -39.62
C LEU A 7 -28.20 25.72 -39.51
N LEU A 8 -27.47 26.32 -38.55
CA LEU A 8 -26.71 27.61 -38.69
C LEU A 8 -27.52 28.95 -38.96
N PRO A 9 -26.92 30.16 -39.20
CA PRO A 9 -27.30 31.38 -38.44
C PRO A 9 -27.46 32.70 -39.26
N ALA A 10 -27.72 33.84 -38.59
CA ALA A 10 -27.41 35.25 -38.98
C ALA A 10 -28.08 36.25 -37.99
N LEU A 11 -27.83 37.57 -37.97
CA LEU A 11 -26.61 38.41 -37.89
C LEU A 11 -27.07 39.89 -37.70
N ILE A 12 -26.28 40.72 -37.00
CA ILE A 12 -26.36 42.21 -36.91
C ILE A 12 -27.46 42.83 -36.03
N GLY A 13 -27.00 43.54 -34.99
CA GLY A 13 -27.71 44.59 -34.27
C GLY A 13 -26.71 45.51 -33.55
N PHE A 14 -26.26 46.58 -34.21
CA PHE A 14 -25.24 47.50 -33.70
C PHE A 14 -25.87 48.48 -32.69
N ALA A 15 -25.30 48.59 -31.48
CA ALA A 15 -25.53 49.73 -30.60
C ALA A 15 -24.28 49.98 -29.75
N LEU A 16 -23.50 51.00 -30.11
CA LEU A 16 -22.43 51.53 -29.26
C LEU A 16 -23.06 52.31 -28.11
N ALA A 17 -22.80 51.89 -26.88
CA ALA A 17 -22.90 52.74 -25.70
C ALA A 17 -21.65 52.49 -24.84
N ALA A 18 -20.77 53.49 -24.76
CA ALA A 18 -19.49 53.34 -24.08
C ALA A 18 -19.67 53.34 -22.55
N ALA A 19 -19.30 52.23 -21.92
CA ALA A 19 -19.01 52.18 -20.49
C ALA A 19 -17.72 51.37 -20.31
N THR A 20 -16.59 52.06 -20.19
CA THR A 20 -15.28 51.43 -19.95
C THR A 20 -15.19 50.93 -18.51
N ALA A 21 -15.67 49.71 -18.29
CA ALA A 21 -15.40 48.94 -17.07
C ALA A 21 -14.31 47.90 -17.37
N SER A 22 -13.17 48.02 -16.68
CA SER A 22 -12.02 47.13 -16.82
C SER A 22 -12.36 45.70 -16.36
N MET A 23 -12.66 44.80 -17.30
CA MET A 23 -12.55 43.36 -17.06
C MET A 23 -11.08 42.95 -17.16
N ALA A 24 -10.33 43.19 -16.08
CA ALA A 24 -9.12 42.42 -15.84
C ALA A 24 -9.56 40.98 -15.56
N ALA A 25 -9.06 40.01 -16.32
CA ALA A 25 -9.27 38.61 -16.01
C ALA A 25 -8.63 38.31 -14.65
N ASP A 26 -9.41 37.72 -13.73
CA ASP A 26 -9.02 37.39 -12.37
C ASP A 26 -7.84 36.39 -12.41
N ASN A 27 -6.59 36.89 -12.34
CA ASN A 27 -5.39 36.05 -12.45
C ASN A 27 -5.37 35.06 -11.26
N PRO A 28 -5.52 33.74 -11.49
CA PRO A 28 -5.69 32.78 -10.39
C PRO A 28 -4.48 32.68 -9.46
N ALA A 29 -3.26 32.97 -9.96
CA ALA A 29 -2.05 32.99 -9.14
C ALA A 29 -1.99 34.25 -8.27
N ALA A 30 -2.30 35.43 -8.83
CA ALA A 30 -2.37 36.67 -8.07
C ALA A 30 -3.48 36.64 -7.00
N ARG A 31 -4.61 35.99 -7.30
CA ARG A 31 -5.70 35.75 -6.34
C ARG A 31 -5.27 34.82 -5.21
N ALA A 32 -4.55 33.73 -5.51
CA ALA A 32 -3.98 32.85 -4.50
C ALA A 32 -3.01 33.60 -3.57
N ASP A 33 -2.09 34.39 -4.12
CA ASP A 33 -1.12 35.18 -3.34
C ASP A 33 -1.80 36.19 -2.41
N HIS A 34 -2.84 36.87 -2.90
CA HIS A 34 -3.64 37.80 -2.09
C HIS A 34 -4.38 37.10 -0.94
N LEU A 35 -4.95 35.91 -1.19
CA LEU A 35 -5.65 35.11 -0.16
C LEU A 35 -4.67 34.59 0.92
N LEU A 36 -3.49 34.11 0.53
CA LEU A 36 -2.45 33.68 1.49
C LEU A 36 -1.90 34.85 2.30
N ALA A 37 -1.74 36.03 1.69
CA ALA A 37 -1.36 37.25 2.41
C ALA A 37 -2.42 37.66 3.46
N LYS A 38 -3.71 37.55 3.12
CA LYS A 38 -4.82 37.73 4.09
C LYS A 38 -4.77 36.71 5.22
N ALA A 39 -4.51 35.43 4.92
CA ALA A 39 -4.41 34.39 5.93
C ALA A 39 -3.22 34.60 6.88
N LYS A 40 -2.06 35.02 6.36
CA LYS A 40 -0.91 35.44 7.18
C LYS A 40 -1.30 36.60 8.10
N GLN A 41 -1.98 37.61 7.56
CA GLN A 41 -2.40 38.79 8.33
C GLN A 41 -3.40 38.44 9.44
N ALA A 42 -4.39 37.59 9.15
CA ALA A 42 -5.40 37.14 10.12
C ALA A 42 -4.83 36.27 11.25
N THR A 43 -3.67 35.65 11.04
CA THR A 43 -3.00 34.77 12.00
C THR A 43 -1.77 35.39 12.70
N GLY A 44 -1.52 36.70 12.53
CA GLY A 44 -0.46 37.43 13.26
C GLY A 44 0.43 38.32 12.38
N GLY A 45 0.27 38.28 11.06
CA GLY A 45 0.96 39.17 10.11
C GLY A 45 2.47 39.10 10.25
N ALA A 46 3.10 40.24 10.58
CA ALA A 46 4.54 40.36 10.75
C ALA A 46 5.13 39.60 11.97
N ALA A 47 4.29 39.07 12.87
CA ALA A 47 4.77 38.21 13.97
C ALA A 47 5.38 36.90 13.44
N TRP A 48 4.79 36.32 12.38
CA TRP A 48 5.33 35.15 11.68
C TRP A 48 6.78 35.33 11.23
N ASP A 49 7.16 36.53 10.77
CA ASP A 49 8.50 36.81 10.26
C ASP A 49 9.61 36.75 11.33
N ARG A 50 9.22 36.77 12.62
CA ARG A 50 10.13 36.67 13.77
C ARG A 50 10.42 35.23 14.17
N LEU A 51 9.52 34.29 13.82
CA LEU A 51 9.68 32.89 14.17
C LEU A 51 10.93 32.28 13.51
N LYS A 52 11.45 31.23 14.15
CA LYS A 52 12.60 30.45 13.70
C LYS A 52 12.20 29.00 13.61
N SER A 53 11.85 28.44 14.76
CA SER A 53 11.36 27.08 14.90
C SER A 53 10.15 27.05 15.83
N LEU A 54 9.30 26.04 15.67
CA LEU A 54 8.20 25.72 16.57
C LEU A 54 8.42 24.34 17.19
N SER A 55 8.08 24.20 18.47
CA SER A 55 8.03 22.93 19.18
C SER A 55 6.59 22.71 19.64
N GLU A 56 6.05 21.54 19.37
CA GLU A 56 4.66 21.18 19.64
C GLU A 56 4.63 19.85 20.39
N HIS A 57 3.76 19.77 21.39
CA HIS A 57 3.49 18.54 22.12
C HIS A 57 2.00 18.43 22.39
N GLY A 58 1.43 17.25 22.16
CA GLY A 58 -0.01 17.03 22.30
C GLY A 58 -0.39 15.58 22.49
N ALA A 59 -1.69 15.37 22.69
CA ALA A 59 -2.32 14.07 22.67
C ALA A 59 -2.73 13.72 21.23
N ILE A 60 -2.71 12.44 20.88
CA ILE A 60 -3.25 11.93 19.62
C ILE A 60 -4.17 10.76 19.92
N ALA A 61 -5.30 10.68 19.21
CA ALA A 61 -6.26 9.61 19.38
C ALA A 61 -6.83 9.16 18.02
N ALA A 62 -7.04 7.86 17.85
CA ALA A 62 -7.69 7.26 16.68
C ALA A 62 -8.34 5.93 17.06
N ASN A 63 -9.59 5.73 16.64
CA ASN A 63 -10.44 4.55 16.87
C ASN A 63 -10.15 3.73 18.15
N GLY A 64 -10.39 4.35 19.31
CA GLY A 64 -10.24 3.73 20.64
C GLY A 64 -8.82 3.70 21.22
N VAL A 65 -7.81 4.12 20.45
CA VAL A 65 -6.42 4.25 20.91
C VAL A 65 -6.12 5.71 21.25
N GLU A 66 -5.42 5.93 22.36
CA GLU A 66 -4.87 7.22 22.76
C GLU A 66 -3.34 7.16 22.82
N GLY A 67 -2.71 8.34 22.81
CA GLY A 67 -1.28 8.48 22.91
C GLY A 67 -0.82 9.92 22.83
N THR A 68 0.43 10.12 22.45
CA THR A 68 1.07 11.44 22.43
C THR A 68 1.89 11.65 21.16
N TYR A 69 2.11 12.91 20.79
CA TYR A 69 3.03 13.28 19.74
C TYR A 69 3.93 14.46 20.16
N GLU A 70 5.10 14.53 19.54
CA GLU A 70 5.92 15.75 19.50
C GLU A 70 6.22 16.12 18.04
N THR A 71 6.18 17.42 17.73
CA THR A 71 6.75 17.95 16.48
C THR A 71 7.78 19.03 16.79
N LEU A 72 8.80 19.09 15.93
CA LEU A 72 9.78 20.16 15.91
C LEU A 72 10.00 20.57 14.46
N THR A 73 9.78 21.85 14.16
CA THR A 73 9.83 22.38 12.80
C THR A 73 10.73 23.61 12.72
N ASP A 74 11.59 23.71 11.70
CA ASP A 74 12.30 24.95 11.32
C ASP A 74 11.57 25.62 10.15
N LEU A 75 11.01 26.80 10.40
CA LEU A 75 10.17 27.57 9.46
C LEU A 75 11.02 28.36 8.45
N ARG A 76 12.34 28.45 8.67
CA ARG A 76 13.29 29.21 7.84
C ARG A 76 14.06 28.35 6.86
N HIS A 77 14.20 27.06 7.17
CA HIS A 77 14.91 26.07 6.36
C HIS A 77 14.00 24.92 5.89
N VAL A 78 12.72 24.91 6.31
CA VAL A 78 11.72 23.86 6.00
C VAL A 78 12.27 22.50 6.38
N LEU A 79 12.54 22.36 7.69
CA LEU A 79 12.97 21.10 8.31
C LEU A 79 11.88 20.67 9.28
N SER A 80 11.60 19.38 9.35
CA SER A 80 10.61 18.83 10.28
C SER A 80 11.12 17.54 10.89
N VAL A 81 10.69 17.28 12.12
CA VAL A 81 10.80 15.98 12.75
C VAL A 81 9.60 15.78 13.66
N GLN A 82 8.96 14.62 13.55
CA GLN A 82 7.81 14.22 14.34
C GLN A 82 8.13 12.91 15.08
N ARG A 83 7.49 12.71 16.23
CA ARG A 83 7.40 11.41 16.92
C ARG A 83 6.00 11.23 17.44
N TYR A 84 5.58 9.98 17.54
CA TYR A 84 4.32 9.63 18.18
C TYR A 84 4.43 8.31 18.93
N VAL A 85 3.55 8.16 19.90
CA VAL A 85 3.11 6.89 20.50
C VAL A 85 1.59 6.90 20.40
N LEU A 86 0.99 5.80 19.97
CA LEU A 86 -0.45 5.61 19.84
C LEU A 86 -0.75 4.16 20.25
N GLY A 87 -1.07 3.95 21.53
CA GLY A 87 -1.16 2.63 22.15
C GLY A 87 0.14 1.82 21.94
N PRO A 88 0.09 0.62 21.33
CA PRO A 88 1.26 -0.20 21.08
C PRO A 88 2.12 0.31 19.90
N LEU A 89 1.59 1.19 19.05
CA LEU A 89 2.34 1.78 17.94
C LEU A 89 3.21 2.92 18.43
N SER A 90 4.40 3.04 17.88
CA SER A 90 5.21 4.25 17.97
C SER A 90 5.99 4.46 16.68
N GLY A 91 6.43 5.69 16.45
CA GLY A 91 7.18 6.00 15.26
C GLY A 91 7.84 7.37 15.34
N ALA A 92 8.81 7.55 14.46
CA ALA A 92 9.49 8.83 14.28
C ALA A 92 9.76 9.04 12.80
N GLU A 93 9.75 10.29 12.36
CA GLU A 93 10.02 10.62 10.97
C GLU A 93 10.51 12.05 10.82
N GLY A 94 11.21 12.35 9.73
CA GLY A 94 11.74 13.69 9.53
C GLY A 94 12.33 13.99 8.16
N TRP A 95 12.68 15.27 8.03
CA TRP A 95 13.27 15.89 6.86
C TRP A 95 14.34 16.89 7.30
N ASP A 96 15.61 16.60 6.97
CA ASP A 96 16.76 17.44 7.31
C ASP A 96 17.13 18.47 6.21
N GLY A 97 16.27 18.62 5.20
CA GLY A 97 16.51 19.47 4.03
C GLY A 97 17.18 18.74 2.86
N LYS A 98 17.60 17.48 3.06
CA LYS A 98 18.27 16.64 2.06
C LYS A 98 17.79 15.18 2.09
N THR A 99 17.49 14.67 3.28
CA THR A 99 17.25 13.26 3.59
C THR A 99 15.86 13.12 4.18
N SER A 100 15.02 12.30 3.55
CA SER A 100 13.78 11.81 4.15
C SER A 100 14.10 10.53 4.93
N TRP A 101 13.55 10.42 6.14
CA TRP A 101 13.76 9.23 6.97
C TRP A 101 12.52 8.94 7.84
N SER A 102 12.37 7.67 8.18
CA SER A 102 11.34 7.15 9.09
C SER A 102 11.98 6.19 10.09
N ALA A 103 11.27 5.90 11.17
CA ALA A 103 11.57 4.83 12.11
C ALA A 103 10.27 4.26 12.67
N ASP A 104 10.20 2.92 12.73
CA ASP A 104 9.02 2.17 13.17
C ASP A 104 8.97 1.96 14.70
N SER A 105 8.00 1.17 15.19
CA SER A 105 7.86 0.85 16.62
C SER A 105 9.08 0.13 17.24
N THR A 106 9.96 -0.44 16.42
CA THR A 106 11.24 -1.03 16.86
C THR A 106 12.38 0.00 16.87
N SER A 107 12.08 1.27 16.60
CA SER A 107 13.01 2.39 16.42
C SER A 107 14.04 2.19 15.31
N GLN A 108 13.87 1.18 14.45
CA GLN A 108 14.77 0.95 13.32
C GLN A 108 14.57 2.05 12.27
N VAL A 109 15.67 2.70 11.90
CA VAL A 109 15.64 3.85 10.99
C VAL A 109 15.80 3.42 9.54
N ARG A 110 14.90 3.88 8.68
CA ARG A 110 14.98 3.74 7.22
C ARG A 110 15.23 5.10 6.57
N ILE A 111 16.16 5.14 5.62
CA ILE A 111 16.35 6.28 4.72
C ILE A 111 15.47 6.09 3.49
N GLU A 112 14.55 7.02 3.28
CA GLU A 112 13.55 6.95 2.22
C GLU A 112 14.11 7.55 0.92
N GLU A 113 14.14 6.73 -0.13
CA GLU A 113 14.73 7.07 -1.43
C GLU A 113 13.74 7.04 -2.59
N SER A 114 12.55 6.48 -2.42
CA SER A 114 11.53 6.50 -3.45
C SER A 114 11.06 7.93 -3.68
N GLN A 115 10.83 8.29 -4.95
CA GLN A 115 10.34 9.61 -5.33
C GLN A 115 9.02 9.95 -4.61
N ALA A 116 8.19 8.94 -4.35
CA ALA A 116 6.94 9.07 -3.60
C ALA A 116 7.16 9.57 -2.16
N ALA A 117 8.00 8.86 -1.41
CA ALA A 117 8.28 9.19 -0.01
C ALA A 117 9.01 10.54 0.13
N ILE A 118 9.92 10.86 -0.79
CA ILE A 118 10.60 12.16 -0.80
C ILE A 118 9.61 13.30 -1.11
N ALA A 119 8.78 13.17 -2.15
CA ALA A 119 7.83 14.21 -2.55
C ALA A 119 6.76 14.47 -1.47
N GLY A 120 6.23 13.41 -0.85
CA GLY A 120 5.32 13.52 0.30
C GLY A 120 5.99 14.16 1.52
N ARG A 121 7.23 13.78 1.83
CA ARG A 121 8.00 14.35 2.94
C ARG A 121 8.27 15.85 2.77
N ILE A 122 8.67 16.29 1.57
CA ILE A 122 8.89 17.70 1.27
C ILE A 122 7.57 18.48 1.39
N GLN A 123 6.45 17.91 0.90
CA GLN A 123 5.13 18.52 1.06
C GLN A 123 4.76 18.70 2.53
N GLN A 124 4.88 17.65 3.35
CA GLN A 124 4.59 17.68 4.78
C GLN A 124 5.45 18.72 5.51
N ALA A 125 6.75 18.75 5.27
CA ALA A 125 7.65 19.76 5.86
C ALA A 125 7.27 21.19 5.44
N TYR A 126 6.94 21.40 4.16
CA TYR A 126 6.49 22.69 3.62
C TYR A 126 5.19 23.18 4.28
N ARG A 127 4.24 22.27 4.53
CA ARG A 127 2.97 22.53 5.23
C ARG A 127 3.21 22.87 6.70
N ALA A 128 3.92 22.03 7.44
CA ALA A 128 4.26 22.24 8.85
C ALA A 128 5.04 23.55 9.09
N ALA A 129 5.90 23.95 8.14
CA ALA A 129 6.66 25.20 8.19
C ALA A 129 5.84 26.45 7.81
N TYR A 130 4.58 26.31 7.41
CA TYR A 130 3.75 27.39 6.82
C TYR A 130 4.47 28.11 5.66
N ALA A 131 5.26 27.37 4.87
CA ALA A 131 6.21 27.93 3.91
C ALA A 131 5.55 28.77 2.80
N PHE A 132 4.27 28.51 2.52
CA PHE A 132 3.42 29.29 1.61
C PHE A 132 3.25 30.76 2.00
N PHE A 133 3.57 31.17 3.23
CA PHE A 133 3.64 32.58 3.65
C PHE A 133 4.91 33.32 3.17
N TRP A 134 5.87 32.62 2.56
CA TRP A 134 7.13 33.18 2.05
C TRP A 134 7.50 32.64 0.66
N PRO A 135 6.72 32.95 -0.39
CA PRO A 135 6.95 32.42 -1.74
C PRO A 135 8.30 32.82 -2.37
N SER A 136 8.96 33.87 -1.85
CA SER A 136 10.32 34.28 -2.23
C SER A 136 11.44 33.49 -1.53
N ARG A 137 11.14 32.82 -0.40
CA ARG A 137 12.04 31.86 0.25
C ARG A 137 11.82 30.45 -0.29
N TRP A 138 10.55 30.10 -0.52
CA TRP A 138 10.11 28.75 -0.86
C TRP A 138 9.27 28.76 -2.14
N PRO A 139 9.88 28.50 -3.30
CA PRO A 139 9.18 28.45 -4.58
C PRO A 139 8.13 27.33 -4.62
N ALA A 140 6.92 27.71 -5.01
CA ALA A 140 5.80 26.82 -5.28
C ALA A 140 4.93 27.41 -6.38
N THR A 141 4.29 26.58 -7.19
CA THR A 141 3.14 27.00 -8.01
C THR A 141 1.95 27.16 -7.09
N ARG A 142 1.19 28.26 -7.23
CA ARG A 142 0.01 28.56 -6.41
C ARG A 142 -1.11 29.07 -7.32
N VAL A 143 -2.27 28.43 -7.27
CA VAL A 143 -3.39 28.68 -8.18
C VAL A 143 -4.69 28.62 -7.37
N TYR A 144 -5.51 29.67 -7.42
CA TYR A 144 -6.88 29.61 -6.91
C TYR A 144 -7.71 28.67 -7.80
N VAL A 145 -8.32 27.66 -7.20
CA VAL A 145 -9.01 26.54 -7.88
C VAL A 145 -10.52 26.53 -7.63
N GLY A 146 -11.09 27.73 -7.46
CA GLY A 146 -12.51 27.93 -7.21
C GLY A 146 -12.88 27.80 -5.73
N ASP A 147 -14.19 27.72 -5.51
CA ASP A 147 -14.76 27.59 -4.17
C ASP A 147 -14.86 26.12 -3.76
N ARG A 148 -14.91 25.89 -2.45
CA ARG A 148 -15.24 24.58 -1.84
C ARG A 148 -16.31 24.80 -0.78
N GLN A 149 -17.14 23.78 -0.57
CA GLN A 149 -18.21 23.78 0.44
C GLN A 149 -18.01 22.58 1.35
N ALA A 150 -18.00 22.79 2.67
CA ALA A 150 -18.08 21.74 3.67
C ALA A 150 -18.72 22.28 4.94
N ASP A 151 -19.49 21.46 5.66
CA ASP A 151 -20.15 21.81 6.94
C ASP A 151 -21.02 23.09 6.88
N GLY A 152 -21.56 23.42 5.70
CA GLY A 152 -22.34 24.65 5.46
C GLY A 152 -21.50 25.93 5.31
N VAL A 153 -20.17 25.81 5.27
CA VAL A 153 -19.21 26.93 5.12
C VAL A 153 -18.60 26.92 3.72
N THR A 154 -18.43 28.12 3.15
CA THR A 154 -17.76 28.34 1.87
C THR A 154 -16.32 28.78 2.06
N TYR A 155 -15.40 28.07 1.41
CA TYR A 155 -13.97 28.32 1.44
C TYR A 155 -13.45 28.78 0.07
N ASP A 156 -12.48 29.70 0.05
CA ASP A 156 -11.64 29.91 -1.14
C ASP A 156 -10.52 28.86 -1.14
N ALA A 157 -10.42 28.07 -2.22
CA ALA A 157 -9.43 26.99 -2.30
C ALA A 157 -8.24 27.37 -3.21
N ILE A 158 -7.03 27.02 -2.74
CA ILE A 158 -5.76 27.28 -3.44
C ILE A 158 -5.03 25.96 -3.59
N LYS A 159 -4.77 25.53 -4.83
CA LYS A 159 -3.84 24.44 -5.10
C LYS A 159 -2.41 24.98 -5.02
N VAL A 160 -1.62 24.39 -4.14
CA VAL A 160 -0.19 24.66 -3.93
C VAL A 160 0.60 23.45 -4.42
N THR A 161 1.68 23.69 -5.14
CA THR A 161 2.61 22.65 -5.60
C THR A 161 4.02 23.13 -5.31
N PRO A 162 4.62 22.73 -4.18
CA PRO A 162 6.01 23.05 -3.86
C PRO A 162 6.94 22.42 -4.89
N LYS A 163 8.15 22.98 -5.03
CA LYS A 163 9.18 22.37 -5.88
C LYS A 163 9.50 20.95 -5.38
N ASP A 164 9.61 20.00 -6.32
CA ASP A 164 9.99 18.60 -6.08
C ASP A 164 9.05 17.83 -5.11
N ALA A 165 7.81 18.30 -4.94
CA ALA A 165 6.82 17.77 -4.00
C ALA A 165 5.43 17.61 -4.61
N ASP A 166 4.57 16.86 -3.93
CA ASP A 166 3.18 16.66 -4.35
C ASP A 166 2.30 17.90 -4.18
N PRO A 167 1.25 18.06 -5.01
CA PRO A 167 0.27 19.12 -4.83
C PRO A 167 -0.67 18.86 -3.64
N PHE A 168 -1.10 19.93 -2.99
CA PHE A 168 -2.18 19.93 -2.00
C PHE A 168 -3.06 21.17 -2.17
N GLU A 169 -4.29 21.15 -1.65
CA GLU A 169 -5.15 22.31 -1.55
C GLU A 169 -5.13 22.90 -0.13
N ILE A 170 -5.13 24.23 -0.04
CA ILE A 170 -5.39 24.99 1.20
C ILE A 170 -6.78 25.61 1.05
N TRP A 171 -7.67 25.37 2.00
CA TRP A 171 -9.03 25.91 2.01
C TRP A 171 -9.13 26.99 3.10
N ILE A 172 -9.33 28.24 2.67
CA ILE A 172 -9.37 29.42 3.55
C ILE A 172 -10.82 29.83 3.79
N ASP A 173 -11.21 29.93 5.05
CA ASP A 173 -12.53 30.40 5.46
C ASP A 173 -12.72 31.89 5.10
N ARG A 174 -13.85 32.20 4.46
CA ARG A 174 -14.10 33.55 3.93
C ARG A 174 -14.31 34.62 5.00
N ALA A 175 -14.87 34.25 6.15
CA ALA A 175 -15.22 35.20 7.20
C ALA A 175 -14.02 35.57 8.09
N SER A 176 -13.22 34.57 8.47
CA SER A 176 -12.07 34.71 9.37
C SER A 176 -10.72 34.82 8.67
N HIS A 177 -10.65 34.48 7.37
CA HIS A 177 -9.42 34.32 6.59
C HIS A 177 -8.44 33.29 7.18
N ARG A 178 -8.89 32.37 8.04
CA ARG A 178 -8.05 31.29 8.59
C ARG A 178 -8.03 30.09 7.64
N ILE A 179 -6.96 29.31 7.67
CA ILE A 179 -6.90 28.01 6.99
C ILE A 179 -7.78 27.05 7.79
N ALA A 180 -8.86 26.59 7.19
CA ALA A 180 -9.80 25.68 7.85
C ALA A 180 -9.52 24.22 7.52
N ARG A 181 -9.06 23.95 6.29
CA ARG A 181 -8.72 22.60 5.82
C ARG A 181 -7.50 22.61 4.91
N GLU A 182 -6.78 21.50 4.91
CA GLU A 182 -5.76 21.19 3.89
C GLU A 182 -6.06 19.81 3.31
N VAL A 183 -6.05 19.66 1.98
CA VAL A 183 -6.44 18.43 1.29
C VAL A 183 -5.31 17.97 0.38
N GLN A 184 -4.86 16.74 0.54
CA GLN A 184 -3.84 16.09 -0.29
C GLN A 184 -4.42 14.82 -0.91
N ILE A 185 -3.89 14.37 -2.04
CA ILE A 185 -4.23 13.06 -2.60
C ILE A 185 -3.15 12.07 -2.16
N VAL A 186 -3.57 10.97 -1.51
CA VAL A 186 -2.69 9.86 -1.14
C VAL A 186 -3.17 8.63 -1.92
N GLY A 187 -2.31 8.10 -2.79
CA GLY A 187 -2.74 7.17 -3.85
C GLY A 187 -3.71 7.87 -4.81
N GLU A 188 -5.00 7.57 -4.66
CA GLU A 188 -6.12 8.24 -5.34
C GLU A 188 -7.18 8.81 -4.37
N GLN A 189 -7.03 8.58 -3.06
CA GLN A 189 -8.02 9.05 -2.07
C GLN A 189 -7.66 10.43 -1.51
N PRO A 190 -8.66 11.31 -1.29
CA PRO A 190 -8.44 12.60 -0.66
C PRO A 190 -8.25 12.43 0.85
N HIS A 191 -7.06 12.76 1.35
CA HIS A 191 -6.78 12.89 2.77
C HIS A 191 -6.95 14.36 3.18
N THR A 192 -7.81 14.63 4.16
CA THR A 192 -8.15 15.99 4.60
C THR A 192 -7.76 16.21 6.05
N GLN A 193 -6.96 17.25 6.30
CA GLN A 193 -6.77 17.82 7.63
C GLN A 193 -7.80 18.92 7.87
N ILE A 194 -8.49 18.86 9.00
CA ILE A 194 -9.47 19.84 9.46
C ILE A 194 -8.88 20.56 10.67
N LEU A 195 -8.57 21.84 10.50
CA LEU A 195 -7.87 22.66 11.49
C LEU A 195 -8.85 23.52 12.29
N SER A 196 -8.84 23.37 13.61
CA SER A 196 -9.79 24.03 14.52
C SER A 196 -9.15 24.43 15.84
N ASP A 197 -9.95 25.03 16.74
CA ASP A 197 -9.51 25.56 18.04
C ASP A 197 -8.30 26.50 17.91
N TYR A 198 -8.47 27.58 17.15
CA TYR A 198 -7.40 28.55 16.89
C TYR A 198 -7.10 29.40 18.13
N ARG A 199 -5.91 29.23 18.71
CA ARG A 199 -5.44 29.91 19.93
C ARG A 199 -4.18 30.74 19.68
N ALA A 200 -3.95 31.73 20.53
CA ALA A 200 -2.74 32.55 20.48
C ALA A 200 -1.58 31.81 21.14
N ALA A 201 -0.55 31.47 20.35
CA ALA A 201 0.65 30.76 20.79
C ALA A 201 1.86 31.25 19.98
N ALA A 202 3.07 31.21 20.52
CA ALA A 202 4.28 31.69 19.85
C ALA A 202 4.24 33.17 19.35
N GLY A 203 3.23 33.96 19.72
CA GLY A 203 2.98 35.32 19.20
C GLY A 203 2.16 35.37 17.89
N VAL A 204 1.61 34.24 17.44
CA VAL A 204 0.74 34.07 16.27
C VAL A 204 -0.55 33.34 16.68
N LEU A 205 -1.50 33.18 15.75
CA LEU A 205 -2.71 32.38 15.94
C LEU A 205 -2.58 31.06 15.19
N LEU A 206 -2.64 29.95 15.91
CA LEU A 206 -2.40 28.59 15.39
C LEU A 206 -3.53 27.64 15.81
N PRO A 207 -3.86 26.61 15.01
CA PRO A 207 -4.83 25.60 15.41
C PRO A 207 -4.29 24.77 16.58
N PHE A 208 -5.15 24.40 17.52
CA PHE A 208 -4.81 23.47 18.61
C PHE A 208 -5.49 22.11 18.45
N VAL A 209 -6.37 21.95 17.47
CA VAL A 209 -6.95 20.64 17.09
C VAL A 209 -6.80 20.44 15.59
N ASN A 210 -6.11 19.38 15.20
CA ASN A 210 -6.10 18.85 13.84
C ASN A 210 -6.85 17.51 13.82
N ARG A 211 -7.77 17.35 12.87
CA ARG A 211 -8.49 16.11 12.59
C ARG A 211 -8.18 15.67 11.16
N ASP A 212 -7.40 14.61 11.04
CA ASP A 212 -7.10 13.91 9.79
C ASP A 212 -8.23 12.93 9.45
N THR A 213 -8.70 12.96 8.20
CA THR A 213 -9.80 12.10 7.74
C THR A 213 -9.64 11.65 6.28
N MET A 214 -10.03 10.40 6.00
CA MET A 214 -10.22 9.84 4.65
C MET A 214 -11.69 9.81 4.22
N GLY A 215 -12.60 10.40 5.00
CA GLY A 215 -14.05 10.45 4.76
C GLY A 215 -14.87 9.47 5.59
N GLU A 216 -14.25 8.51 6.26
CA GLU A 216 -14.90 7.58 7.19
C GLU A 216 -14.61 7.96 8.65
N ALA A 217 -15.58 8.61 9.31
CA ALA A 217 -15.38 9.23 10.62
C ALA A 217 -14.93 8.28 11.76
N GLN A 218 -15.15 6.96 11.62
CA GLN A 218 -14.66 5.94 12.55
C GLN A 218 -13.13 5.78 12.54
N PHE A 219 -12.50 6.16 11.41
CA PHE A 219 -11.06 6.07 11.19
C PHE A 219 -10.35 7.43 11.28
N ASP A 220 -11.07 8.49 11.69
CA ASP A 220 -10.49 9.81 11.86
C ASP A 220 -9.47 9.82 13.00
N MET A 221 -8.34 10.49 12.77
CA MET A 221 -7.28 10.68 13.74
C MET A 221 -7.31 12.12 14.24
N VAL A 222 -7.33 12.32 15.55
CA VAL A 222 -7.45 13.63 16.18
C VAL A 222 -6.21 13.92 17.01
N ALA A 223 -5.42 14.90 16.56
CA ALA A 223 -4.30 15.46 17.30
C ALA A 223 -4.76 16.72 18.06
N THR A 224 -4.64 16.71 19.39
CA THR A 224 -4.95 17.85 20.28
C THR A 224 -3.67 18.38 20.91
N THR A 225 -3.33 19.61 20.53
CA THR A 225 -2.13 20.32 20.99
C THR A 225 -2.28 20.73 22.45
N ALA A 226 -1.36 20.26 23.30
CA ALA A 226 -1.30 20.65 24.71
C ALA A 226 -0.37 21.86 24.91
N ARG A 227 0.71 21.95 24.13
CA ARG A 227 1.73 23.00 24.19
C ARG A 227 2.28 23.29 22.81
N LEU A 228 2.37 24.57 22.46
CA LEU A 228 3.01 25.06 21.24
C LEU A 228 3.86 26.28 21.57
N GLU A 229 5.16 26.20 21.33
CA GLU A 229 6.14 27.20 21.74
C GLU A 229 7.07 27.62 20.59
N ALA A 230 7.40 28.92 20.57
CA ALA A 230 8.47 29.44 19.72
C ALA A 230 9.83 29.02 20.30
N VAL A 231 10.56 28.19 19.57
CA VAL A 231 11.93 27.83 19.92
C VAL A 231 12.93 28.61 19.07
N GLY A 232 14.15 28.74 19.59
CA GLY A 232 15.23 29.52 18.99
C GLY A 232 15.79 28.88 17.71
N THR A 233 17.06 29.17 17.41
CA THR A 233 17.74 28.45 16.32
C THR A 233 18.10 27.04 16.79
N VAL A 234 17.53 26.04 16.14
CA VAL A 234 17.82 24.63 16.41
C VAL A 234 18.95 24.15 15.49
N LYS A 235 19.79 23.24 16.00
CA LYS A 235 20.87 22.63 15.22
C LYS A 235 20.28 21.64 14.20
N ALA A 236 20.73 21.71 12.94
CA ALA A 236 20.23 20.85 11.86
C ALA A 236 20.26 19.34 12.19
N GLN A 237 21.23 18.86 12.98
CA GLN A 237 21.32 17.46 13.41
C GLN A 237 20.09 16.96 14.20
N ARG A 238 19.25 17.85 14.75
CA ARG A 238 18.00 17.48 15.43
C ARG A 238 16.91 16.97 14.48
N PHE A 239 17.01 17.28 13.18
CA PHE A 239 16.07 16.89 12.14
C PHE A 239 16.56 15.69 11.31
N GLY A 240 17.83 15.29 11.47
CA GLY A 240 18.41 14.13 10.83
C GLY A 240 17.98 12.82 11.48
N ALA A 241 18.21 11.73 10.75
CA ALA A 241 18.03 10.36 11.21
C ALA A 241 18.73 10.11 12.57
N PRO A 242 18.05 9.51 13.56
CA PRO A 242 18.71 9.09 14.80
C PRO A 242 19.67 7.91 14.53
N PRO A 243 20.61 7.62 15.45
CA PRO A 243 21.42 6.41 15.34
C PRO A 243 20.52 5.15 15.40
N PRO A 244 20.93 4.02 14.78
CA PRO A 244 20.21 2.77 14.89
C PRO A 244 20.02 2.32 16.35
N PRO A 245 18.91 1.64 16.67
CA PRO A 245 18.64 1.15 18.02
C PRO A 245 19.62 0.02 18.39
N ALA A 246 19.88 -0.13 19.68
CA ALA A 246 20.58 -1.29 20.21
C ALA A 246 19.58 -2.43 20.42
N GLU A 247 19.46 -3.32 19.44
CA GLU A 247 18.64 -4.52 19.52
C GLU A 247 19.46 -5.72 20.05
N PRO A 248 18.83 -6.71 20.70
CA PRO A 248 19.44 -8.03 20.91
C PRO A 248 19.85 -8.65 19.57
N ASP A 249 20.95 -9.42 19.56
CA ASP A 249 21.35 -10.18 18.37
C ASP A 249 20.29 -11.27 18.10
N PRO A 250 19.57 -11.25 16.95
CA PRO A 250 18.49 -12.20 16.70
C PRO A 250 18.98 -13.59 16.30
N PHE A 251 20.29 -13.77 16.05
CA PHE A 251 20.85 -15.06 15.67
C PHE A 251 21.20 -15.93 16.89
N PRO A 252 21.12 -17.28 16.79
CA PRO A 252 21.58 -18.17 17.85
C PRO A 252 23.05 -17.93 18.22
N PRO A 253 23.43 -18.04 19.51
CA PRO A 253 24.82 -17.85 19.94
C PRO A 253 25.83 -18.68 19.13
N GLY A 254 26.82 -18.00 18.54
CA GLY A 254 27.85 -18.63 17.72
C GLY A 254 27.39 -19.07 16.32
N ARG A 255 26.25 -18.57 15.82
CA ARG A 255 25.78 -18.76 14.44
C ARG A 255 25.70 -17.41 13.72
N ASP A 256 26.00 -17.44 12.43
CA ASP A 256 25.80 -16.32 11.49
C ASP A 256 24.69 -16.59 10.47
N GLN A 257 24.06 -17.78 10.53
CA GLN A 257 22.92 -18.13 9.69
C GLN A 257 22.02 -19.18 10.34
N VAL A 258 20.74 -19.17 9.98
CA VAL A 258 19.77 -20.26 10.23
C VAL A 258 19.06 -20.62 8.94
N THR A 259 18.63 -21.88 8.79
CA THR A 259 17.88 -22.36 7.63
C THR A 259 16.57 -22.99 8.11
N ILE A 260 15.46 -22.53 7.54
CA ILE A 260 14.08 -22.84 7.90
C ILE A 260 13.42 -23.54 6.69
N PRO A 261 12.91 -24.77 6.83
CA PRO A 261 12.14 -25.41 5.76
C PRO A 261 10.76 -24.76 5.64
N PHE A 262 10.24 -24.69 4.42
CA PHE A 262 8.90 -24.18 4.12
C PHE A 262 8.16 -25.07 3.13
N THR A 263 6.83 -25.02 3.19
CA THR A 263 5.94 -25.60 2.17
C THR A 263 5.52 -24.52 1.19
N LEU A 264 5.64 -24.77 -0.11
CA LEU A 264 5.09 -23.90 -1.15
C LEU A 264 3.69 -24.41 -1.54
N ALA A 265 2.65 -23.60 -1.33
CA ALA A 265 1.28 -23.93 -1.76
C ALA A 265 0.55 -22.65 -2.19
N ASN A 266 -0.32 -22.71 -3.21
CA ASN A 266 -0.91 -21.52 -3.85
C ASN A 266 0.12 -20.44 -4.28
N ASN A 267 1.40 -20.78 -4.45
CA ASN A 267 2.58 -19.89 -4.57
C ASN A 267 2.99 -19.08 -3.32
N HIS A 268 2.32 -19.27 -2.18
CA HIS A 268 2.73 -18.73 -0.88
C HIS A 268 3.73 -19.64 -0.16
N ILE A 269 4.60 -19.02 0.63
CA ILE A 269 5.61 -19.67 1.47
C ILE A 269 5.03 -19.88 2.87
N TYR A 270 4.76 -21.12 3.25
CA TYR A 270 4.30 -21.48 4.60
C TYR A 270 5.45 -21.99 5.44
N LEU A 271 5.78 -21.29 6.53
CA LEU A 271 6.83 -21.67 7.46
C LEU A 271 6.29 -21.82 8.90
N LYS A 272 7.11 -22.38 9.79
CA LYS A 272 6.78 -22.53 11.21
C LYS A 272 7.52 -21.49 12.05
N ALA A 273 6.78 -20.83 12.95
CA ALA A 273 7.31 -19.92 13.95
C ALA A 273 6.61 -20.12 15.30
N THR A 274 7.25 -19.72 16.39
CA THR A 274 6.65 -19.71 17.74
C THR A 274 6.51 -18.28 18.25
N ILE A 275 5.40 -17.99 18.91
CA ILE A 275 5.20 -16.76 19.68
C ILE A 275 5.33 -17.10 21.17
N ASP A 276 6.13 -16.33 21.89
CA ASP A 276 6.35 -16.44 23.35
C ASP A 276 6.63 -17.88 23.85
N GLY A 277 7.43 -18.64 23.08
CA GLY A 277 7.79 -20.03 23.38
C GLY A 277 6.64 -21.05 23.29
N GLN A 278 5.47 -20.66 22.76
CA GLN A 278 4.32 -21.54 22.59
C GLN A 278 4.47 -22.50 21.39
N ALA A 279 3.47 -23.37 21.17
CA ALA A 279 3.53 -24.39 20.12
C ALA A 279 3.72 -23.78 18.71
N PRO A 280 4.57 -24.35 17.83
CA PRO A 280 4.85 -23.79 16.50
C PRO A 280 3.63 -23.72 15.59
N GLN A 281 3.33 -22.52 15.09
CA GLN A 281 2.20 -22.25 14.20
C GLN A 281 2.65 -22.03 12.76
N THR A 282 1.71 -22.18 11.84
CA THR A 282 1.92 -21.84 10.42
C THR A 282 1.82 -20.33 10.24
N PHE A 283 2.80 -19.73 9.57
CA PHE A 283 2.74 -18.36 9.07
C PHE A 283 3.04 -18.34 7.57
N ILE A 284 2.46 -17.37 6.86
CA ILE A 284 2.84 -17.06 5.48
C ILE A 284 4.00 -16.05 5.51
N PHE A 285 5.04 -16.26 4.71
CA PHE A 285 6.08 -15.26 4.50
C PHE A 285 5.73 -14.29 3.38
N ASP A 286 5.59 -13.02 3.72
CA ASP A 286 4.99 -11.98 2.87
C ASP A 286 5.83 -10.69 2.89
N THR A 287 6.61 -10.43 1.83
CA THR A 287 7.37 -9.18 1.69
C THR A 287 6.50 -7.94 1.44
N GLY A 288 5.23 -8.14 1.04
CA GLY A 288 4.20 -7.13 0.89
C GLY A 288 3.54 -6.69 2.20
N ALA A 289 3.84 -7.34 3.33
CA ALA A 289 3.19 -7.08 4.62
C ALA A 289 4.18 -6.77 5.79
N PRO A 290 3.73 -6.01 6.80
CA PRO A 290 4.29 -6.07 8.15
C PRO A 290 3.82 -7.34 8.88
N ALA A 291 4.33 -7.57 10.08
CA ALA A 291 3.89 -8.66 10.94
C ALA A 291 2.39 -8.55 11.27
N LEU A 292 1.65 -9.63 10.98
CA LEU A 292 0.20 -9.73 11.18
C LEU A 292 -0.13 -10.99 11.97
N LEU A 293 -1.08 -10.89 12.89
CA LEU A 293 -1.60 -12.00 13.70
C LEU A 293 -3.11 -12.11 13.53
N ASP A 294 -3.62 -13.33 13.36
CA ASP A 294 -5.06 -13.58 13.39
C ASP A 294 -5.63 -13.34 14.80
N ASP A 295 -6.82 -12.75 14.90
CA ASP A 295 -7.44 -12.41 16.19
C ASP A 295 -7.74 -13.64 17.06
N ALA A 296 -8.12 -14.79 16.46
CA ALA A 296 -8.37 -16.01 17.23
C ALA A 296 -7.07 -16.64 17.73
N HIS A 297 -6.00 -16.59 16.91
CA HIS A 297 -4.66 -16.99 17.32
C HIS A 297 -4.07 -16.05 18.39
N ALA A 298 -4.25 -14.73 18.27
CA ALA A 298 -3.85 -13.75 19.27
C ALA A 298 -4.51 -14.06 20.63
N ALA A 299 -5.83 -14.28 20.64
CA ALA A 299 -6.55 -14.68 21.84
C ALA A 299 -6.05 -16.01 22.43
N ALA A 300 -5.71 -16.99 21.58
CA ALA A 300 -5.14 -18.27 22.02
C ALA A 300 -3.75 -18.13 22.68
N PHE A 301 -2.95 -17.14 22.27
CA PHE A 301 -1.66 -16.83 22.91
C PHE A 301 -1.78 -15.92 24.14
N GLY A 302 -2.98 -15.45 24.50
CA GLY A 302 -3.18 -14.46 25.56
C GLY A 302 -2.76 -13.04 25.16
N ILE A 303 -2.68 -12.77 23.85
CA ILE A 303 -2.39 -11.46 23.29
C ILE A 303 -3.71 -10.70 23.13
N HIS A 304 -3.73 -9.45 23.57
CA HIS A 304 -4.90 -8.59 23.53
C HIS A 304 -4.62 -7.38 22.64
N PRO A 305 -5.24 -7.30 21.45
CA PRO A 305 -5.08 -6.16 20.55
C PRO A 305 -5.72 -4.89 21.12
N GLU A 306 -5.08 -3.75 20.85
CA GLU A 306 -5.57 -2.41 21.11
C GLU A 306 -5.91 -1.70 19.80
N GLY A 307 -7.04 -1.01 19.77
CA GLY A 307 -7.46 -0.18 18.64
C GLY A 307 -8.13 -0.91 17.48
N ALA A 308 -8.44 -0.12 16.45
CA ALA A 308 -9.07 -0.57 15.21
C ALA A 308 -8.76 0.41 14.06
N LEU A 309 -7.48 0.64 13.75
CA LEU A 309 -7.08 1.62 12.72
C LEU A 309 -7.36 1.10 11.30
N PRO A 310 -7.59 1.97 10.30
CA PRO A 310 -7.83 1.53 8.93
C PRO A 310 -6.58 0.87 8.32
N ALA A 311 -6.79 -0.19 7.57
CA ALA A 311 -5.77 -0.95 6.86
C ALA A 311 -6.15 -1.15 5.39
N GLY A 312 -5.21 -0.90 4.49
CA GLY A 312 -5.35 -1.14 3.05
C GLY A 312 -4.66 -2.43 2.59
N GLY A 313 -4.96 -2.83 1.36
CA GLY A 313 -4.31 -3.95 0.66
C GLY A 313 -4.87 -4.07 -0.75
N PHE A 314 -4.75 -5.26 -1.37
CA PHE A 314 -5.55 -5.58 -2.56
C PHE A 314 -7.04 -5.76 -2.20
N GLY A 315 -7.91 -5.34 -3.11
CA GLY A 315 -9.35 -5.16 -2.88
C GLY A 315 -9.72 -3.71 -2.53
N GLU A 316 -11.00 -3.36 -2.62
CA GLU A 316 -11.45 -1.95 -2.56
C GLU A 316 -11.87 -1.45 -1.16
N LYS A 317 -11.86 -2.32 -0.15
CA LYS A 317 -12.26 -1.99 1.23
C LYS A 317 -11.04 -1.74 2.11
N ALA A 318 -11.23 -0.90 3.14
CA ALA A 318 -10.35 -0.92 4.30
C ALA A 318 -10.82 -2.03 5.28
N ALA A 319 -9.87 -2.70 5.93
CA ALA A 319 -10.13 -3.47 7.14
C ALA A 319 -9.85 -2.60 8.37
N ALA A 320 -10.48 -2.92 9.51
CA ALA A 320 -10.07 -2.37 10.80
C ALA A 320 -9.05 -3.33 11.43
N MET A 321 -7.84 -2.86 11.72
CA MET A 321 -6.80 -3.66 12.37
C MET A 321 -6.59 -3.22 13.81
N GLY A 322 -6.59 -4.19 14.72
CA GLY A 322 -6.01 -4.04 16.05
C GLY A 322 -4.49 -4.06 15.97
N PHE A 323 -3.83 -3.71 17.07
CA PHE A 323 -2.38 -3.82 17.19
C PHE A 323 -2.02 -4.42 18.53
N ALA A 324 -0.99 -5.26 18.57
CA ALA A 324 -0.50 -5.84 19.81
C ALA A 324 1.02 -5.91 19.82
N LYS A 325 1.61 -5.70 21.00
CA LYS A 325 3.05 -5.91 21.20
C LYS A 325 3.30 -7.36 21.61
N VAL A 326 4.08 -8.06 20.80
CA VAL A 326 4.44 -9.47 20.98
C VAL A 326 5.82 -9.56 21.65
N PRO A 327 5.95 -10.21 22.83
CA PRO A 327 7.21 -10.25 23.59
C PRO A 327 8.35 -10.93 22.84
N SER A 328 8.07 -12.06 22.17
CA SER A 328 9.03 -12.74 21.31
C SER A 328 8.37 -13.51 20.16
N LEU A 329 9.06 -13.51 19.02
CA LEU A 329 8.79 -14.30 17.83
C LEU A 329 10.07 -15.07 17.49
N ASP A 330 10.02 -16.40 17.41
CA ASP A 330 11.13 -17.23 16.95
C ASP A 330 10.81 -17.92 15.62
N VAL A 331 11.72 -17.82 14.66
CA VAL A 331 11.67 -18.47 13.36
C VAL A 331 12.91 -19.33 13.17
N GLY A 332 12.86 -20.58 13.62
CA GLY A 332 13.96 -21.55 13.46
C GLY A 332 15.22 -21.19 14.26
N GLY A 333 15.07 -20.56 15.42
CA GLY A 333 16.15 -20.03 16.24
C GLY A 333 16.54 -18.58 15.91
N PHE A 334 15.94 -17.95 14.91
CA PHE A 334 16.05 -16.50 14.70
C PHE A 334 14.98 -15.80 15.53
N THR A 335 15.38 -15.18 16.64
CA THR A 335 14.46 -14.64 17.65
C THR A 335 14.38 -13.11 17.57
N LEU A 336 13.17 -12.58 17.35
CA LEU A 336 12.86 -11.16 17.46
C LEU A 336 12.12 -10.89 18.77
N HIS A 337 12.43 -9.76 19.41
CA HIS A 337 11.82 -9.33 20.68
C HIS A 337 11.01 -8.06 20.50
N ASP A 338 9.97 -7.87 21.33
CA ASP A 338 9.24 -6.60 21.42
C ASP A 338 8.61 -6.11 20.09
N GLN A 339 8.28 -7.02 19.17
CA GLN A 339 7.72 -6.67 17.86
C GLN A 339 6.25 -6.23 17.99
N VAL A 340 5.80 -5.28 17.17
CA VAL A 340 4.37 -4.93 17.09
C VAL A 340 3.77 -5.66 15.89
N PHE A 341 2.69 -6.38 16.14
CA PHE A 341 1.89 -7.03 15.12
C PHE A 341 0.60 -6.22 14.91
N ALA A 342 0.17 -6.08 13.66
CA ALA A 342 -1.23 -5.79 13.35
C ALA A 342 -2.08 -7.04 13.59
N THR A 343 -3.37 -6.89 13.91
CA THR A 343 -4.28 -8.03 14.06
C THR A 343 -5.59 -7.83 13.32
N LEU A 344 -6.15 -8.91 12.79
CA LEU A 344 -7.47 -8.97 12.15
C LEU A 344 -8.03 -10.40 12.14
N ASP A 345 -9.34 -10.55 11.94
CA ASP A 345 -9.98 -11.82 11.60
C ASP A 345 -9.52 -12.29 10.21
N ASN A 346 -8.67 -13.32 10.16
CA ASN A 346 -8.15 -13.85 8.90
C ASN A 346 -9.02 -14.98 8.32
N SER A 347 -10.17 -15.32 8.91
CA SER A 347 -10.94 -16.53 8.58
C SER A 347 -11.34 -16.64 7.10
N VAL A 348 -11.57 -15.49 6.44
CA VAL A 348 -11.83 -15.43 5.00
C VAL A 348 -10.57 -15.78 4.20
N LEU A 349 -9.39 -15.29 4.60
CA LEU A 349 -8.12 -15.61 3.97
C LEU A 349 -7.73 -17.08 4.21
N ALA A 350 -7.95 -17.63 5.41
CA ALA A 350 -7.77 -19.06 5.69
C ALA A 350 -8.65 -19.93 4.77
N ARG A 351 -9.89 -19.51 4.49
CA ARG A 351 -10.75 -20.15 3.48
C ARG A 351 -10.28 -19.97 2.04
N VAL A 352 -9.70 -18.83 1.68
CA VAL A 352 -9.10 -18.63 0.36
C VAL A 352 -7.86 -19.49 0.18
N GLU A 353 -6.99 -19.61 1.18
CA GLU A 353 -5.79 -20.41 1.09
C GLU A 353 -6.07 -21.91 1.24
N GLY A 354 -7.12 -22.28 1.97
CA GLY A 354 -7.45 -23.67 2.29
C GLY A 354 -6.53 -24.27 3.35
N VAL A 355 -5.83 -23.41 4.10
CA VAL A 355 -4.83 -23.72 5.13
C VAL A 355 -5.12 -22.82 6.33
N ASP A 356 -5.05 -23.38 7.53
CA ASP A 356 -5.10 -22.61 8.78
C ASP A 356 -3.71 -22.01 9.08
N PHE A 357 -3.66 -20.71 9.35
CA PHE A 357 -2.42 -19.98 9.59
C PHE A 357 -2.62 -18.85 10.60
N ALA A 358 -1.63 -18.69 11.49
CA ALA A 358 -1.66 -17.71 12.57
C ALA A 358 -1.44 -16.28 12.11
N GLY A 359 -0.89 -16.06 10.92
CA GLY A 359 -0.73 -14.73 10.34
C GLY A 359 0.37 -14.61 9.28
N LEU A 360 0.85 -13.39 9.08
CA LEU A 360 1.86 -13.04 8.08
C LEU A 360 3.15 -12.59 8.78
N LEU A 361 4.31 -12.99 8.24
CA LEU A 361 5.62 -12.53 8.68
C LEU A 361 6.38 -11.98 7.48
N GLY A 362 6.83 -10.74 7.57
CA GLY A 362 7.31 -10.03 6.40
C GLY A 362 8.49 -9.15 6.74
N TYR A 363 8.28 -7.84 6.62
CA TYR A 363 9.27 -6.76 6.76
C TYR A 363 10.25 -6.91 7.94
N GLU A 364 9.82 -7.49 9.07
CA GLU A 364 10.56 -7.60 10.33
C GLU A 364 11.82 -8.49 10.24
N ILE A 365 11.84 -9.42 9.28
CA ILE A 365 12.91 -10.40 9.07
C ILE A 365 14.00 -9.86 8.11
N PRO A 366 13.71 -9.53 6.83
CA PRO A 366 14.72 -9.05 5.89
C PRO A 366 15.30 -7.68 6.25
N LYS A 367 14.63 -6.88 7.11
CA LYS A 367 15.23 -5.65 7.68
C LYS A 367 16.38 -5.92 8.67
N ARG A 368 16.54 -7.17 9.16
CA ARG A 368 17.58 -7.59 10.14
C ARG A 368 18.56 -8.63 9.59
N ALA A 369 18.14 -9.46 8.65
CA ALA A 369 18.95 -10.50 8.02
C ALA A 369 18.91 -10.40 6.50
N VAL A 370 19.96 -10.86 5.83
CA VAL A 370 19.88 -11.15 4.40
C VAL A 370 19.07 -12.45 4.24
N THR A 371 17.92 -12.37 3.58
CA THR A 371 16.96 -13.47 3.46
C THR A 371 17.11 -14.13 2.09
N VAL A 372 17.61 -15.37 2.06
CA VAL A 372 17.70 -16.20 0.86
C VAL A 372 16.52 -17.17 0.82
N ILE A 373 15.76 -17.19 -0.26
CA ILE A 373 14.61 -18.07 -0.49
C ILE A 373 14.93 -18.99 -1.67
N ASP A 374 15.19 -20.26 -1.37
CA ASP A 374 15.42 -21.30 -2.37
C ASP A 374 14.13 -22.08 -2.62
N TYR A 375 13.30 -21.56 -3.52
CA TYR A 375 12.05 -22.19 -3.97
C TYR A 375 12.24 -23.59 -4.56
N ALA A 376 13.42 -23.92 -5.08
CA ALA A 376 13.68 -25.26 -5.63
C ALA A 376 13.96 -26.31 -4.55
N LYS A 377 14.36 -25.88 -3.34
CA LYS A 377 14.54 -26.75 -2.17
C LYS A 377 13.42 -26.67 -1.14
N GLY A 378 12.62 -25.60 -1.14
CA GLY A 378 11.68 -25.32 -0.05
C GLY A 378 12.42 -24.87 1.22
N GLU A 379 13.49 -24.08 1.07
CA GLU A 379 14.33 -23.64 2.18
C GLU A 379 14.51 -22.11 2.18
N MET A 380 14.30 -21.49 3.33
CA MET A 380 14.65 -20.09 3.58
C MET A 380 15.88 -20.04 4.48
N THR A 381 16.92 -19.30 4.10
CA THR A 381 18.12 -19.10 4.93
C THR A 381 18.26 -17.63 5.29
N LEU A 382 18.29 -17.34 6.60
CA LEU A 382 18.55 -16.01 7.14
C LEU A 382 20.05 -15.91 7.45
N ILE A 383 20.73 -14.88 6.94
CA ILE A 383 22.19 -14.72 7.01
C ILE A 383 22.52 -13.35 7.63
N ARG A 384 23.48 -13.32 8.55
CA ARG A 384 23.99 -12.07 9.15
C ARG A 384 24.59 -11.17 8.06
N PRO A 385 24.15 -9.91 7.89
CA PRO A 385 24.59 -9.06 6.78
C PRO A 385 26.12 -8.91 6.64
N ALA A 386 26.86 -8.86 7.76
CA ALA A 386 28.32 -8.73 7.76
C ALA A 386 29.06 -9.90 7.07
N VAL A 387 28.52 -11.12 7.13
CA VAL A 387 29.15 -12.31 6.53
C VAL A 387 28.62 -12.64 5.14
N PHE A 388 27.44 -12.11 4.77
CA PHE A 388 26.81 -12.41 3.48
C PHE A 388 27.72 -12.05 2.30
N ARG A 389 27.72 -12.90 1.27
CA ARG A 389 28.41 -12.67 -0.01
C ARG A 389 27.45 -12.99 -1.16
N PRO A 390 27.29 -12.10 -2.15
CA PRO A 390 26.40 -12.34 -3.28
C PRO A 390 26.72 -13.64 -4.03
N PRO A 391 25.71 -14.45 -4.39
CA PRO A 391 25.94 -15.68 -5.15
C PRO A 391 26.51 -15.38 -6.55
N PRO A 392 27.55 -16.10 -7.01
CA PRO A 392 28.12 -15.91 -8.34
C PRO A 392 27.10 -16.11 -9.46
N GLY A 393 27.02 -15.14 -10.38
CA GLY A 393 26.13 -15.20 -11.54
C GLY A 393 24.67 -14.81 -11.27
N ALA A 394 24.31 -14.45 -10.03
CA ALA A 394 23.01 -13.85 -9.75
C ALA A 394 22.94 -12.42 -10.30
N VAL A 395 21.76 -12.02 -10.77
CA VAL A 395 21.49 -10.66 -11.23
C VAL A 395 21.16 -9.79 -10.02
N ALA A 396 22.06 -8.87 -9.69
CA ALA A 396 21.81 -7.86 -8.66
C ALA A 396 20.94 -6.74 -9.23
N VAL A 397 19.83 -6.44 -8.55
CA VAL A 397 18.84 -5.43 -8.92
C VAL A 397 18.71 -4.45 -7.75
N PRO A 398 19.01 -3.15 -7.92
CA PRO A 398 18.75 -2.15 -6.90
C PRO A 398 17.24 -1.96 -6.72
N PHE A 399 16.82 -1.68 -5.49
CA PHE A 399 15.43 -1.40 -5.18
C PHE A 399 15.28 -0.16 -4.30
N THR A 400 14.11 0.48 -4.36
CA THR A 400 13.67 1.48 -3.37
C THR A 400 12.46 0.94 -2.62
N PHE A 401 12.10 1.52 -1.48
CA PHE A 401 10.91 1.10 -0.76
C PHE A 401 9.67 1.90 -1.19
N ASN A 402 8.57 1.19 -1.47
CA ASN A 402 7.24 1.75 -1.31
C ASN A 402 6.72 1.30 0.06
N GLU A 403 6.66 2.23 1.02
CA GLU A 403 6.47 1.92 2.45
C GLU A 403 7.45 0.84 2.95
N HIS A 404 7.00 -0.38 3.23
CA HIS A 404 7.85 -1.53 3.62
C HIS A 404 8.19 -2.49 2.46
N VAL A 405 7.57 -2.32 1.29
CA VAL A 405 7.65 -3.25 0.15
C VAL A 405 8.84 -2.90 -0.76
N PRO A 406 9.71 -3.86 -1.13
CA PRO A 406 10.77 -3.64 -2.10
C PRO A 406 10.22 -3.37 -3.50
N MET A 407 10.68 -2.30 -4.13
CA MET A 407 10.22 -1.84 -5.45
C MET A 407 11.42 -1.68 -6.39
N ILE A 408 11.43 -2.45 -7.49
CA ILE A 408 12.51 -2.52 -8.47
C ILE A 408 12.15 -1.83 -9.79
N GLU A 409 13.17 -1.37 -10.52
CA GLU A 409 12.99 -0.98 -11.93
C GLU A 409 12.94 -2.21 -12.84
N ALA A 410 11.88 -2.29 -13.65
CA ALA A 410 11.71 -3.29 -14.69
C ALA A 410 11.05 -2.67 -15.94
N THR A 411 11.03 -3.41 -17.05
CA THR A 411 10.24 -3.01 -18.23
C THR A 411 9.26 -4.11 -18.62
N VAL A 412 7.98 -3.77 -18.76
CA VAL A 412 6.98 -4.63 -19.42
C VAL A 412 6.81 -4.16 -20.86
N ASP A 413 7.04 -5.03 -21.84
CA ASP A 413 7.00 -4.70 -23.28
C ASP A 413 7.85 -3.49 -23.70
N GLY A 414 8.96 -3.24 -22.98
CA GLY A 414 9.83 -2.08 -23.18
C GLY A 414 9.35 -0.77 -22.53
N ILE A 415 8.19 -0.78 -21.87
CA ILE A 415 7.68 0.33 -21.07
C ILE A 415 8.28 0.20 -19.66
N ALA A 416 9.07 1.20 -19.24
CA ALA A 416 9.71 1.21 -17.94
C ALA A 416 8.73 1.55 -16.81
N GLY A 417 8.90 0.89 -15.67
CA GLY A 417 8.09 1.10 -14.48
C GLY A 417 8.80 0.64 -13.21
N GLN A 418 8.23 1.04 -12.07
CA GLN A 418 8.65 0.62 -10.73
C GLN A 418 7.68 -0.48 -10.27
N PHE A 419 8.20 -1.65 -9.92
CA PHE A 419 7.40 -2.83 -9.61
C PHE A 419 7.71 -3.38 -8.23
N GLU A 420 6.67 -3.61 -7.43
CA GLU A 420 6.78 -4.23 -6.11
C GLU A 420 7.17 -5.71 -6.23
N LEU A 421 7.94 -6.22 -5.26
CA LEU A 421 8.32 -7.63 -5.12
C LEU A 421 7.63 -8.23 -3.90
N ASP A 422 6.68 -9.12 -4.15
CA ASP A 422 5.69 -9.54 -3.16
C ASP A 422 5.57 -11.07 -3.09
N THR A 423 6.09 -11.66 -2.01
CA THR A 423 5.94 -13.10 -1.75
C THR A 423 4.55 -13.50 -1.25
N GLY A 424 3.70 -12.55 -0.88
CA GLY A 424 2.27 -12.70 -0.58
C GLY A 424 1.34 -12.50 -1.78
N ALA A 425 1.87 -12.17 -2.97
CA ALA A 425 1.11 -12.21 -4.22
C ALA A 425 1.19 -13.58 -4.90
N ARG A 426 0.05 -14.16 -5.28
CA ARG A 426 0.00 -15.48 -5.95
C ARG A 426 0.31 -15.45 -7.44
N SER A 427 -0.01 -14.34 -8.11
CA SER A 427 0.13 -14.14 -9.56
C SER A 427 1.59 -13.92 -9.97
N ALA A 428 1.88 -13.95 -11.28
CA ALA A 428 3.20 -13.61 -11.80
C ALA A 428 3.42 -12.10 -11.87
N LEU A 429 2.45 -11.39 -12.47
CA LEU A 429 2.49 -9.95 -12.70
C LEU A 429 1.08 -9.37 -12.62
N THR A 430 0.86 -8.42 -11.71
CA THR A 430 -0.34 -7.57 -11.69
C THR A 430 0.08 -6.15 -12.02
N ILE A 431 -0.56 -5.49 -12.98
CA ILE A 431 -0.33 -4.11 -13.40
C ILE A 431 -1.33 -3.20 -12.71
N MET A 432 -0.85 -2.11 -12.11
CA MET A 432 -1.74 -1.14 -11.45
C MET A 432 -2.53 -0.33 -12.48
N ARG A 433 -3.78 -0.01 -12.13
CA ARG A 433 -4.73 0.64 -13.04
C ARG A 433 -4.18 1.94 -13.66
N PRO A 434 -3.57 2.88 -12.90
CA PRO A 434 -3.11 4.15 -13.49
C PRO A 434 -1.98 3.96 -14.51
N PHE A 435 -1.11 2.96 -14.31
CA PHE A 435 -0.06 2.62 -15.26
C PHE A 435 -0.62 1.95 -16.52
N ALA A 436 -1.63 1.09 -16.38
CA ALA A 436 -2.32 0.49 -17.52
C ALA A 436 -3.08 1.52 -18.37
N GLU A 437 -3.80 2.45 -17.73
CA GLU A 437 -4.52 3.54 -18.42
C GLU A 437 -3.55 4.49 -19.14
N THR A 438 -2.48 4.92 -18.46
CA THR A 438 -1.47 5.84 -19.02
C THR A 438 -0.76 5.27 -20.26
N ASN A 439 -0.64 3.94 -20.35
CA ASN A 439 0.08 3.25 -21.42
C ASN A 439 -0.83 2.45 -22.38
N HIS A 440 -2.16 2.61 -22.28
CA HIS A 440 -3.16 1.92 -23.11
C HIS A 440 -2.99 0.38 -23.14
N LEU A 441 -2.70 -0.22 -21.98
CA LEU A 441 -2.35 -1.64 -21.89
C LEU A 441 -3.57 -2.57 -22.07
N VAL A 442 -4.77 -2.12 -21.72
CA VAL A 442 -6.01 -2.87 -21.95
C VAL A 442 -6.23 -3.05 -23.46
N GLU A 443 -6.07 -1.98 -24.24
CA GLU A 443 -6.18 -2.01 -25.70
C GLU A 443 -5.03 -2.80 -26.33
N ARG A 444 -3.79 -2.59 -25.85
CA ARG A 444 -2.58 -3.28 -26.33
C ARG A 444 -2.69 -4.80 -26.21
N TYR A 445 -3.19 -5.30 -25.08
CA TYR A 445 -3.32 -6.73 -24.81
C TYR A 445 -4.67 -7.32 -25.22
N HIS A 446 -5.58 -6.50 -25.76
CA HIS A 446 -6.97 -6.89 -26.05
C HIS A 446 -7.68 -7.51 -24.82
N ALA A 447 -7.33 -7.04 -23.63
CA ALA A 447 -7.80 -7.58 -22.36
C ALA A 447 -9.30 -7.31 -22.18
N SER A 448 -10.10 -8.38 -22.17
CA SER A 448 -11.57 -8.28 -22.20
C SER A 448 -12.29 -9.20 -21.21
N ARG A 449 -11.58 -10.10 -20.53
CA ARG A 449 -12.17 -11.01 -19.54
C ARG A 449 -11.82 -10.57 -18.13
N TRP A 450 -12.84 -10.39 -17.30
CA TRP A 450 -12.69 -10.14 -15.87
C TRP A 450 -12.74 -11.45 -15.09
N ALA A 451 -11.84 -11.63 -14.13
CA ALA A 451 -11.89 -12.72 -13.16
C ALA A 451 -11.52 -12.25 -11.76
N THR A 452 -11.89 -13.02 -10.74
CA THR A 452 -11.23 -12.91 -9.42
C THR A 452 -9.89 -13.64 -9.53
N ALA A 453 -8.78 -12.91 -9.36
CA ALA A 453 -7.43 -13.48 -9.45
C ALA A 453 -6.66 -13.40 -8.12
N GLY A 454 -7.08 -12.51 -7.22
CA GLY A 454 -6.50 -12.31 -5.90
C GLY A 454 -7.56 -12.17 -4.80
N PHE A 455 -7.12 -12.23 -3.56
CA PHE A 455 -7.91 -11.84 -2.39
C PHE A 455 -6.92 -11.28 -1.37
N GLY A 456 -7.10 -10.01 -1.00
CA GLY A 456 -6.26 -9.34 -0.01
C GLY A 456 -7.08 -8.90 1.21
N VAL A 457 -6.45 -8.11 2.08
CA VAL A 457 -7.09 -7.50 3.26
C VAL A 457 -8.34 -6.68 2.87
N GLY A 458 -8.34 -6.05 1.69
CA GLY A 458 -9.48 -5.27 1.17
C GLY A 458 -10.55 -6.09 0.45
N GLY A 459 -10.44 -7.43 0.41
CA GLY A 459 -11.40 -8.33 -0.22
C GLY A 459 -10.92 -8.94 -1.56
N PRO A 460 -11.84 -9.44 -2.41
CA PRO A 460 -11.49 -10.05 -3.68
C PRO A 460 -10.94 -9.00 -4.67
N ALA A 461 -9.84 -9.35 -5.35
CA ALA A 461 -9.29 -8.56 -6.44
C ALA A 461 -9.88 -9.02 -7.77
N LYS A 462 -10.72 -8.15 -8.35
CA LYS A 462 -11.28 -8.31 -9.71
C LYS A 462 -10.35 -7.64 -10.71
N GLU A 463 -9.84 -8.43 -11.65
CA GLU A 463 -8.75 -8.03 -12.54
C GLU A 463 -9.05 -8.46 -13.98
N LEU A 464 -8.58 -7.68 -14.94
CA LEU A 464 -8.64 -8.00 -16.36
C LEU A 464 -7.51 -8.96 -16.71
N LEU A 465 -7.86 -10.10 -17.30
CA LEU A 465 -6.90 -11.10 -17.73
C LEU A 465 -6.20 -10.66 -19.04
N ALA A 466 -4.87 -10.70 -19.04
CA ALA A 466 -4.01 -10.33 -20.14
C ALA A 466 -2.73 -11.20 -20.17
N ARG A 467 -1.89 -10.98 -21.19
CA ARG A 467 -0.57 -11.57 -21.30
C ARG A 467 0.37 -10.58 -21.99
N ALA A 468 1.40 -10.12 -21.29
CA ALA A 468 2.44 -9.28 -21.88
C ALA A 468 3.34 -10.10 -22.82
N ASP A 469 4.06 -9.46 -23.73
CA ASP A 469 5.05 -10.15 -24.57
C ASP A 469 6.28 -10.50 -23.74
N ALA A 470 6.79 -9.56 -22.93
CA ALA A 470 7.93 -9.79 -22.06
C ALA A 470 7.97 -8.87 -20.83
N LEU A 471 8.38 -9.43 -19.68
CA LEU A 471 8.86 -8.66 -18.53
C LEU A 471 10.39 -8.81 -18.44
N LYS A 472 11.10 -7.68 -18.32
CA LYS A 472 12.56 -7.65 -18.21
C LYS A 472 13.01 -7.00 -16.90
N ILE A 473 13.84 -7.72 -16.16
CA ILE A 473 14.40 -7.30 -14.87
C ILE A 473 15.93 -7.39 -14.97
N GLY A 474 16.61 -6.24 -15.04
CA GLY A 474 18.05 -6.19 -15.30
C GLY A 474 18.44 -6.89 -16.61
N SER A 475 19.16 -8.01 -16.51
CA SER A 475 19.51 -8.87 -17.66
C SER A 475 18.61 -10.08 -17.87
N ILE A 476 17.67 -10.35 -16.94
CA ILE A 476 16.69 -11.44 -17.07
C ILE A 476 15.53 -10.95 -17.95
N THR A 477 15.08 -11.81 -18.85
CA THR A 477 13.84 -11.63 -19.62
C THR A 477 12.95 -12.84 -19.38
N LEU A 478 11.68 -12.57 -19.06
CA LEU A 478 10.62 -13.56 -18.90
C LEU A 478 9.63 -13.34 -20.04
N GLU A 479 9.51 -14.34 -20.90
CA GLU A 479 8.64 -14.30 -22.08
C GLU A 479 7.20 -14.70 -21.68
N HIS A 480 6.23 -13.99 -22.24
CA HIS A 480 4.80 -14.30 -22.15
C HIS A 480 4.20 -14.51 -20.72
N PRO A 481 4.55 -13.67 -19.71
CA PRO A 481 4.00 -13.82 -18.36
C PRO A 481 2.49 -13.57 -18.33
N VAL A 482 1.78 -14.33 -17.50
CA VAL A 482 0.37 -14.05 -17.19
C VAL A 482 0.32 -12.68 -16.52
N THR A 483 -0.49 -11.79 -17.09
CA THR A 483 -0.54 -10.39 -16.69
C THR A 483 -1.96 -10.06 -16.30
N LEU A 484 -2.15 -9.53 -15.10
CA LEU A 484 -3.46 -9.15 -14.58
C LEU A 484 -3.49 -7.62 -14.53
N ILE A 485 -4.54 -6.97 -15.03
CA ILE A 485 -4.69 -5.51 -14.91
C ILE A 485 -5.70 -5.22 -13.81
N ALA A 486 -5.28 -4.49 -12.77
CA ALA A 486 -6.14 -4.13 -11.65
C ALA A 486 -7.37 -3.33 -12.11
N GLY A 487 -8.56 -3.70 -11.64
CA GLY A 487 -9.80 -2.99 -11.96
C GLY A 487 -10.27 -1.96 -10.94
N GLY A 488 -9.88 -2.14 -9.67
CA GLY A 488 -10.39 -1.34 -8.55
C GLY A 488 -10.03 0.14 -8.65
N GLU A 489 -10.89 1.00 -8.08
CA GLU A 489 -10.63 2.44 -7.95
C GLU A 489 -9.99 2.78 -6.58
N ARG A 490 -9.66 1.75 -5.81
CA ARG A 490 -9.19 1.79 -4.42
C ARG A 490 -8.26 0.63 -4.11
N GLY A 491 -7.54 0.74 -2.99
CA GLY A 491 -6.55 -0.24 -2.55
C GLY A 491 -5.26 -0.19 -3.38
N ALA A 492 -4.41 -1.20 -3.21
CA ALA A 492 -3.09 -1.26 -3.86
C ALA A 492 -3.16 -1.18 -5.40
N GLY A 493 -4.21 -1.75 -6.01
CA GLY A 493 -4.44 -1.72 -7.46
C GLY A 493 -4.59 -0.33 -8.10
N ALA A 494 -4.87 0.70 -7.28
CA ALA A 494 -5.03 2.09 -7.69
C ALA A 494 -3.77 2.95 -7.40
N ALA A 495 -2.62 2.34 -7.08
CA ALA A 495 -1.40 3.08 -6.75
C ALA A 495 -0.83 3.83 -7.98
N SER A 496 -0.89 5.17 -7.96
CA SER A 496 -0.50 6.04 -9.09
C SER A 496 1.02 6.16 -9.35
N ARG A 497 1.86 5.60 -8.47
CA ARG A 497 3.33 5.61 -8.58
C ARG A 497 3.97 4.23 -8.69
N VAL A 498 3.17 3.18 -8.65
CA VAL A 498 3.61 1.78 -8.81
C VAL A 498 3.10 1.31 -10.17
N ALA A 499 3.98 0.73 -10.99
CA ALA A 499 3.61 0.20 -12.30
C ALA A 499 2.89 -1.16 -12.18
N GLY A 500 3.30 -1.97 -11.21
CA GLY A 500 2.72 -3.26 -10.94
C GLY A 500 3.36 -3.96 -9.74
N ASN A 501 2.88 -5.16 -9.47
CA ASN A 501 3.36 -6.06 -8.44
C ASN A 501 3.81 -7.39 -9.08
N ILE A 502 4.92 -7.94 -8.61
CA ILE A 502 5.56 -9.16 -9.10
C ILE A 502 5.50 -10.23 -8.00
N GLY A 503 4.77 -11.32 -8.28
CA GLY A 503 4.41 -12.32 -7.27
C GLY A 503 4.98 -13.71 -7.48
N GLY A 504 4.53 -14.64 -6.63
CA GLY A 504 5.05 -15.99 -6.44
C GLY A 504 5.10 -16.87 -7.70
N ASP A 505 4.15 -16.76 -8.64
CA ASP A 505 4.19 -17.54 -9.91
C ASP A 505 5.42 -17.18 -10.78
N LEU A 506 6.00 -16.00 -10.55
CA LEU A 506 7.26 -15.53 -11.12
C LEU A 506 8.44 -15.74 -10.16
N LEU A 507 8.34 -15.29 -8.91
CA LEU A 507 9.45 -15.32 -7.95
C LEU A 507 9.98 -16.74 -7.70
N ARG A 508 9.11 -17.76 -7.75
CA ARG A 508 9.49 -19.18 -7.62
C ARG A 508 10.47 -19.72 -8.67
N ARG A 509 10.71 -18.96 -9.75
CA ARG A 509 11.65 -19.30 -10.84
C ARG A 509 13.10 -18.94 -10.51
N PHE A 510 13.35 -18.43 -9.31
CA PHE A 510 14.67 -18.01 -8.83
C PHE A 510 14.99 -18.64 -7.47
N THR A 511 16.27 -18.66 -7.12
CA THR A 511 16.68 -18.46 -5.73
C THR A 511 16.72 -16.94 -5.52
N LEU A 512 15.81 -16.42 -4.70
CA LEU A 512 15.63 -15.00 -4.43
C LEU A 512 16.47 -14.62 -3.20
N THR A 513 17.24 -13.54 -3.24
CA THR A 513 17.91 -13.00 -2.05
C THR A 513 17.53 -11.55 -1.82
N LEU A 514 17.05 -11.25 -0.61
CA LEU A 514 16.68 -9.91 -0.16
C LEU A 514 17.78 -9.36 0.75
N ASP A 515 18.44 -8.29 0.33
CA ASP A 515 19.49 -7.60 1.09
C ASP A 515 19.05 -6.15 1.31
N TYR A 516 18.22 -5.94 2.34
CA TYR A 516 17.65 -4.61 2.63
C TYR A 516 18.71 -3.63 3.13
N GLY A 517 19.80 -4.12 3.74
CA GLY A 517 20.91 -3.29 4.21
C GLY A 517 21.67 -2.61 3.06
N HIS A 518 21.83 -3.29 1.92
CA HIS A 518 22.43 -2.72 0.70
C HIS A 518 21.39 -2.27 -0.34
N LYS A 519 20.10 -2.44 -0.07
CA LYS A 519 18.98 -2.18 -1.00
C LYS A 519 19.13 -2.90 -2.35
N LEU A 520 19.52 -4.17 -2.26
CA LEU A 520 19.72 -5.05 -3.40
C LEU A 520 18.84 -6.30 -3.30
N VAL A 521 18.28 -6.71 -4.43
CA VAL A 521 17.72 -8.04 -4.64
C VAL A 521 18.63 -8.81 -5.58
N TYR A 522 18.97 -10.06 -5.23
CA TYR A 522 19.71 -10.94 -6.13
C TYR A 522 18.77 -12.01 -6.68
N LEU A 523 18.65 -12.06 -8.00
CA LEU A 523 17.87 -13.04 -8.74
C LEU A 523 18.81 -14.06 -9.37
N GLN A 524 18.87 -15.26 -8.81
CA GLN A 524 19.60 -16.39 -9.41
C GLN A 524 18.58 -17.35 -10.06
N PRO A 525 18.54 -17.49 -11.40
CA PRO A 525 17.59 -18.39 -12.04
C PRO A 525 17.73 -19.85 -11.58
N ASN A 526 16.60 -20.50 -11.31
CA ASN A 526 16.52 -21.94 -11.05
C ASN A 526 15.95 -22.68 -12.26
N GLY A 527 15.69 -23.99 -12.13
CA GLY A 527 15.15 -24.83 -13.21
C GLY A 527 13.80 -24.37 -13.78
N GLY A 528 13.04 -23.57 -13.03
CA GLY A 528 11.72 -23.06 -13.40
C GLY A 528 11.72 -21.81 -14.29
N LEU A 529 12.87 -21.20 -14.62
CA LEU A 529 12.92 -19.97 -15.43
C LEU A 529 12.14 -20.09 -16.76
N ARG A 530 12.22 -21.25 -17.41
CA ARG A 530 11.59 -21.54 -18.71
C ARG A 530 10.20 -22.18 -18.60
N THR A 531 9.64 -22.29 -17.40
CA THR A 531 8.29 -22.83 -17.23
C THR A 531 7.26 -21.84 -17.80
N ALA A 532 6.40 -22.34 -18.69
CA ALA A 532 5.35 -21.52 -19.30
C ALA A 532 4.31 -21.08 -18.26
N ASP A 533 3.94 -19.80 -18.30
CA ASP A 533 3.05 -19.21 -17.31
C ASP A 533 1.58 -19.50 -17.60
N THR A 534 0.90 -20.12 -16.63
CA THR A 534 -0.42 -20.73 -16.81
C THR A 534 -1.41 -20.22 -15.78
N PHE A 535 -2.37 -19.44 -16.25
CA PHE A 535 -3.53 -19.02 -15.46
C PHE A 535 -4.50 -20.20 -15.25
N ASP A 536 -5.46 -20.04 -14.35
CA ASP A 536 -6.57 -20.99 -14.22
C ASP A 536 -7.29 -21.22 -15.56
N ARG A 537 -7.72 -22.46 -15.80
CA ARG A 537 -8.47 -22.86 -17.01
C ARG A 537 -9.89 -23.35 -16.70
N SER A 538 -10.33 -23.24 -15.45
CA SER A 538 -11.71 -23.55 -15.05
C SER A 538 -12.64 -22.34 -15.20
N GLY A 539 -12.13 -21.12 -15.06
CA GLY A 539 -12.91 -19.92 -14.86
C GLY A 539 -13.59 -19.85 -13.48
N LEU A 540 -13.15 -20.65 -12.50
CA LEU A 540 -13.76 -20.74 -11.17
C LEU A 540 -12.85 -20.12 -10.10
N TRP A 541 -13.41 -19.30 -9.23
CA TRP A 541 -12.76 -18.97 -7.96
C TRP A 541 -13.24 -19.91 -6.87
N LEU A 542 -12.30 -20.64 -6.26
CA LEU A 542 -12.58 -21.68 -5.28
C LEU A 542 -12.16 -21.26 -3.89
N MET A 543 -12.98 -21.56 -2.88
CA MET A 543 -12.71 -21.34 -1.46
C MET A 543 -13.04 -22.60 -0.64
N ARG A 544 -12.31 -22.83 0.44
CA ARG A 544 -12.62 -23.90 1.40
C ARG A 544 -13.89 -23.55 2.19
N ALA A 545 -14.81 -24.50 2.30
CA ALA A 545 -15.98 -24.41 3.18
C ALA A 545 -15.67 -24.93 4.60
N PRO A 546 -16.41 -24.50 5.64
CA PRO A 546 -16.17 -24.94 7.03
C PRO A 546 -16.32 -26.46 7.27
N ASP A 547 -17.08 -27.15 6.44
CA ASP A 547 -17.25 -28.62 6.48
C ASP A 547 -16.17 -29.39 5.69
N GLY A 548 -15.18 -28.68 5.15
CA GLY A 548 -14.13 -29.24 4.31
C GLY A 548 -14.49 -29.38 2.84
N THR A 549 -15.68 -29.04 2.35
CA THR A 549 -15.98 -29.07 0.89
C THR A 549 -15.51 -27.78 0.18
N VAL A 550 -15.69 -27.60 -1.14
CA VAL A 550 -15.20 -26.40 -1.88
C VAL A 550 -16.36 -25.53 -2.35
N ASP A 551 -16.46 -24.29 -1.88
CA ASP A 551 -17.37 -23.28 -2.42
C ASP A 551 -16.86 -22.77 -3.78
N ILE A 552 -17.73 -22.72 -4.79
CA ILE A 552 -17.53 -21.87 -5.98
C ILE A 552 -17.98 -20.46 -5.60
N ALA A 553 -17.01 -19.57 -5.38
CA ALA A 553 -17.22 -18.21 -4.87
C ALA A 553 -17.25 -17.15 -5.98
N ASP A 554 -16.75 -17.47 -7.18
CA ASP A 554 -16.88 -16.64 -8.38
C ASP A 554 -16.85 -17.52 -9.64
N VAL A 555 -17.47 -17.05 -10.72
CA VAL A 555 -17.42 -17.70 -12.04
C VAL A 555 -17.13 -16.64 -13.11
N THR A 556 -16.13 -16.89 -13.94
CA THR A 556 -15.70 -16.03 -15.05
C THR A 556 -16.73 -16.10 -16.17
N ALA A 557 -17.32 -14.94 -16.53
CA ALA A 557 -18.28 -14.84 -17.62
C ALA A 557 -17.67 -15.26 -18.97
N GLY A 558 -18.40 -16.06 -19.74
CA GLY A 558 -17.91 -16.71 -20.96
C GLY A 558 -16.79 -17.73 -20.73
N GLY A 559 -16.55 -18.14 -19.49
CA GLY A 559 -15.53 -19.11 -19.08
C GLY A 559 -16.02 -20.56 -19.04
N PRO A 560 -15.11 -21.54 -18.91
CA PRO A 560 -15.47 -22.96 -18.92
C PRO A 560 -16.43 -23.40 -17.81
N GLY A 561 -16.34 -22.81 -16.62
CA GLY A 561 -17.25 -23.07 -15.50
C GLY A 561 -18.69 -22.69 -15.80
N GLU A 562 -18.91 -21.48 -16.33
CA GLU A 562 -20.24 -21.02 -16.77
C GLU A 562 -20.76 -21.89 -17.91
N ALA A 563 -19.92 -22.23 -18.89
CA ALA A 563 -20.27 -23.11 -20.00
C ALA A 563 -20.63 -24.55 -19.56
N ALA A 564 -20.07 -25.02 -18.44
CA ALA A 564 -20.44 -26.28 -17.81
C ALA A 564 -21.71 -26.18 -16.92
N GLY A 565 -22.29 -24.98 -16.77
CA GLY A 565 -23.49 -24.72 -15.96
C GLY A 565 -23.22 -24.63 -14.46
N LEU A 566 -21.97 -24.34 -14.05
CA LEU A 566 -21.59 -24.07 -12.67
C LEU A 566 -21.89 -22.60 -12.30
N ALA A 567 -22.30 -22.37 -11.06
CA ALA A 567 -22.69 -21.04 -10.57
C ALA A 567 -22.04 -20.69 -9.23
N ILE A 568 -22.03 -19.40 -8.90
CA ILE A 568 -21.68 -18.92 -7.56
C ILE A 568 -22.64 -19.55 -6.53
N GLY A 569 -22.09 -20.12 -5.47
CA GLY A 569 -22.84 -20.85 -4.45
C GLY A 569 -23.01 -22.34 -4.72
N ASP A 570 -22.54 -22.86 -5.87
CA ASP A 570 -22.36 -24.31 -6.04
C ASP A 570 -21.26 -24.80 -5.08
N ARG A 571 -21.51 -25.94 -4.43
CA ARG A 571 -20.56 -26.63 -3.56
C ARG A 571 -20.02 -27.88 -4.22
N ILE A 572 -18.71 -27.94 -4.47
CA ILE A 572 -18.03 -29.15 -4.96
C ILE A 572 -17.80 -30.08 -3.76
N VAL A 573 -18.40 -31.27 -3.83
CA VAL A 573 -18.29 -32.32 -2.80
C VAL A 573 -17.34 -33.45 -3.22
N ALA A 574 -17.11 -33.65 -4.53
CA ALA A 574 -16.08 -34.55 -5.04
C ALA A 574 -15.50 -34.07 -6.38
N VAL A 575 -14.25 -34.48 -6.66
CA VAL A 575 -13.51 -34.20 -7.89
C VAL A 575 -12.99 -35.53 -8.46
N ASP A 576 -13.57 -35.96 -9.58
CA ASP A 576 -13.37 -37.28 -10.21
C ASP A 576 -13.50 -38.45 -9.22
N GLY A 577 -14.55 -38.41 -8.39
CA GLY A 577 -14.88 -39.43 -7.39
C GLY A 577 -14.07 -39.36 -6.09
N ILE A 578 -13.05 -38.48 -6.00
CA ILE A 578 -12.32 -38.22 -4.75
C ILE A 578 -13.08 -37.14 -3.98
N ASN A 579 -13.39 -37.40 -2.70
CA ASN A 579 -14.04 -36.44 -1.82
C ASN A 579 -13.23 -35.13 -1.74
N ALA A 580 -13.89 -33.99 -1.97
CA ALA A 580 -13.25 -32.69 -2.09
C ALA A 580 -12.69 -32.15 -0.76
N ALA A 581 -13.01 -32.78 0.37
CA ALA A 581 -12.38 -32.53 1.67
C ALA A 581 -10.99 -33.18 1.82
N ASP A 582 -10.72 -34.27 1.09
CA ASP A 582 -9.45 -35.00 1.15
C ASP A 582 -8.41 -34.45 0.15
N ILE A 583 -8.78 -33.41 -0.61
CA ILE A 583 -7.93 -32.74 -1.62
C ILE A 583 -7.50 -31.37 -1.06
N PRO A 584 -6.19 -31.07 -0.94
CA PRO A 584 -5.71 -29.73 -0.64
C PRO A 584 -6.17 -28.72 -1.71
N LEU A 585 -6.56 -27.51 -1.29
CA LEU A 585 -7.12 -26.52 -2.21
C LEU A 585 -6.09 -26.05 -3.26
N SER A 586 -4.80 -26.05 -2.91
CA SER A 586 -3.67 -25.86 -3.83
C SER A 586 -3.66 -26.87 -4.97
N ASP A 587 -3.78 -28.15 -4.63
CA ASP A 587 -3.63 -29.27 -5.56
C ASP A 587 -4.83 -29.32 -6.52
N LEU A 588 -6.02 -28.94 -6.04
CA LEU A 588 -7.19 -28.73 -6.90
C LEU A 588 -6.97 -27.56 -7.87
N ARG A 589 -6.42 -26.42 -7.42
CA ARG A 589 -6.12 -25.28 -8.30
C ARG A 589 -5.08 -25.63 -9.37
N ASP A 590 -4.00 -26.32 -8.99
CA ASP A 590 -2.99 -26.77 -9.94
C ASP A 590 -3.56 -27.79 -10.93
N ARG A 591 -4.47 -28.66 -10.49
CA ARG A 591 -5.22 -29.56 -11.38
C ARG A 591 -6.09 -28.80 -12.38
N LEU A 592 -6.69 -27.68 -11.99
CA LEU A 592 -7.48 -26.81 -12.87
C LEU A 592 -6.63 -25.93 -13.81
N LYS A 593 -5.29 -25.94 -13.66
CA LYS A 593 -4.32 -25.41 -14.64
C LYS A 593 -3.89 -26.45 -15.70
N ALA A 594 -4.37 -27.70 -15.64
CA ALA A 594 -4.01 -28.76 -16.59
C ALA A 594 -4.36 -28.42 -18.07
N ALA A 595 -3.82 -29.19 -19.03
CA ALA A 595 -3.87 -28.85 -20.45
C ALA A 595 -5.30 -28.61 -20.99
N PRO A 596 -5.49 -27.70 -21.97
CA PRO A 596 -6.81 -27.45 -22.56
C PRO A 596 -7.46 -28.73 -23.12
N GLY A 597 -8.77 -28.84 -22.96
CA GLY A 597 -9.56 -30.03 -23.31
C GLY A 597 -9.59 -31.11 -22.23
N THR A 598 -8.74 -31.04 -21.20
CA THR A 598 -8.80 -31.91 -20.01
C THR A 598 -10.20 -31.85 -19.40
N ALA A 599 -10.80 -33.02 -19.17
CA ALA A 599 -12.06 -33.15 -18.45
C ALA A 599 -11.79 -33.35 -16.96
N VAL A 600 -12.55 -32.64 -16.12
CA VAL A 600 -12.58 -32.77 -14.67
C VAL A 600 -14.04 -32.94 -14.26
N THR A 601 -14.36 -34.04 -13.59
CA THR A 601 -15.73 -34.31 -13.13
C THR A 601 -15.92 -33.71 -11.74
N LEU A 602 -16.82 -32.73 -11.61
CA LEU A 602 -17.16 -32.09 -10.35
C LEU A 602 -18.53 -32.57 -9.88
N SER A 603 -18.57 -33.33 -8.79
CA SER A 603 -19.84 -33.61 -8.10
C SER A 603 -20.21 -32.39 -7.27
N THR A 604 -21.34 -31.77 -7.59
CA THR A 604 -21.76 -30.46 -7.05
C THR A 604 -23.14 -30.50 -6.41
N VAL A 605 -23.36 -29.66 -5.40
CA VAL A 605 -24.63 -29.43 -4.73
C VAL A 605 -24.95 -27.94 -4.78
N HIS A 606 -26.20 -27.56 -5.07
CA HIS A 606 -26.64 -26.17 -5.06
C HIS A 606 -27.82 -26.00 -4.08
N ALA A 607 -27.58 -25.34 -2.94
CA ALA A 607 -28.55 -25.25 -1.84
C ALA A 607 -29.16 -26.63 -1.50
N ASP A 608 -30.50 -26.75 -1.43
CA ASP A 608 -31.21 -27.99 -1.11
C ASP A 608 -31.40 -28.95 -2.31
N GLN A 609 -30.72 -28.73 -3.43
CA GLN A 609 -30.84 -29.59 -4.61
C GLN A 609 -30.06 -30.91 -4.44
N ALA A 610 -30.51 -31.96 -5.13
CA ALA A 610 -29.79 -33.23 -5.17
C ALA A 610 -28.40 -33.04 -5.82
N PRO A 611 -27.36 -33.77 -5.38
CA PRO A 611 -26.04 -33.72 -6.01
C PRO A 611 -26.09 -34.05 -7.50
N ARG A 612 -25.32 -33.32 -8.32
CA ARG A 612 -25.17 -33.52 -9.76
C ARG A 612 -23.70 -33.60 -10.16
N ASP A 613 -23.36 -34.50 -11.07
CA ASP A 613 -22.04 -34.55 -11.69
C ASP A 613 -21.98 -33.62 -12.90
N VAL A 614 -20.98 -32.74 -12.91
CA VAL A 614 -20.72 -31.76 -13.97
C VAL A 614 -19.34 -32.03 -14.57
N VAL A 615 -19.28 -32.27 -15.88
CA VAL A 615 -18.00 -32.46 -16.59
C VAL A 615 -17.49 -31.10 -17.06
N LEU A 616 -16.60 -30.50 -16.27
CA LEU A 616 -15.86 -29.30 -16.64
C LEU A 616 -14.79 -29.66 -17.69
N ARG A 617 -14.71 -28.89 -18.77
CA ARG A 617 -13.63 -29.02 -19.78
C ARG A 617 -12.74 -27.78 -19.72
N LEU A 618 -11.51 -27.95 -19.27
CA LEU A 618 -10.56 -26.85 -19.11
C LEU A 618 -10.26 -26.18 -20.47
N ALA A 619 -10.15 -24.86 -20.50
CA ALA A 619 -9.73 -24.11 -21.68
C ALA A 619 -8.97 -22.84 -21.29
N ASP A 620 -8.10 -22.35 -22.17
CA ASP A 620 -7.38 -21.09 -21.94
C ASP A 620 -8.35 -19.90 -21.90
N LEU A 621 -8.20 -19.05 -20.89
CA LEU A 621 -8.92 -17.79 -20.75
C LEU A 621 -8.21 -16.61 -21.43
N ILE A 622 -6.90 -16.75 -21.68
CA ILE A 622 -5.96 -15.76 -22.27
C ILE A 622 -4.90 -16.43 -23.14
#